data_AF-A0A2V8U0X1-F1
#
_entry.id   AF-A0A2V8U0X1-F1
#
_cell.length_a   1.000
_cell.length_b   1.000
_cell.length_c   1.000
_cell.angle_alpha   90.00
_cell.angle_beta   90.00
_cell.angle_gamma   90.00
#
_symmetry.space_group_name_H-M   'P 1'
#
loop_
_entity.id
_entity.type
_entity.pdbx_description
1 polymer ?
#
loop_
_entity_poly.entity_id
_entity_poly.type
_entity_poly.pdbx_seq_one_letter_code
_entity_poly.pdbx_strand_id
1 'polypeptide(L)'
;MRRIVFTIMTGALLFGTATASFADEREGKIQRRKERQQKRIANGVKNGTLQPGETAKIERQEAKLNKEIRSDRKENGGNLTNKEKKQINQQQNKLSKEIYKDKHNETKPAQP
;
A
#
# COMPACT_ATOMS: atom_id res chain seq x y z
N MET A 1 6.86 65.25 -18.27
CA MET A 1 6.62 65.42 -16.81
C MET A 1 5.91 64.18 -16.30
N ARG A 2 6.45 63.57 -15.24
CA ARG A 2 5.91 62.38 -14.57
C ARG A 2 4.68 62.76 -13.77
N ARG A 3 3.57 62.01 -13.90
CA ARG A 3 2.51 61.96 -12.89
C ARG A 3 2.17 60.51 -12.59
N ILE A 4 2.59 60.12 -11.40
CA ILE A 4 2.37 58.85 -10.72
C ILE A 4 0.90 58.78 -10.35
N VAL A 5 0.20 57.72 -10.76
CA VAL A 5 -1.14 57.39 -10.25
C VAL A 5 -0.98 56.17 -9.36
N PHE A 6 -1.10 56.42 -8.05
CA PHE A 6 -1.31 55.40 -7.03
C PHE A 6 -2.68 54.76 -7.25
N THR A 7 -2.72 53.45 -7.47
CA THR A 7 -3.96 52.67 -7.36
C THR A 7 -3.71 51.52 -6.40
N ILE A 8 -4.11 51.79 -5.16
CA ILE A 8 -4.30 50.80 -4.10
C ILE A 8 -5.53 49.99 -4.51
N MET A 9 -5.33 48.72 -4.88
CA MET A 9 -6.43 47.74 -4.96
C MET A 9 -6.27 46.71 -3.86
N THR A 10 -7.05 46.95 -2.83
CA THR A 10 -7.30 46.12 -1.66
C THR A 10 -8.13 44.88 -2.07
N GLY A 11 -7.72 43.71 -1.60
CA GLY A 11 -8.65 42.66 -1.17
C GLY A 11 -8.98 41.54 -2.16
N ALA A 12 -8.37 40.37 -1.94
CA ALA A 12 -9.09 39.16 -1.53
C ALA A 12 -8.06 38.06 -1.26
N LEU A 13 -7.61 37.96 0.00
CA LEU A 13 -6.89 36.78 0.47
C LEU A 13 -7.93 35.68 0.68
N LEU A 14 -8.19 34.89 -0.37
CA LEU A 14 -8.90 33.62 -0.21
C LEU A 14 -7.96 32.65 0.49
N PHE A 15 -8.02 32.62 1.83
CA PHE A 15 -7.54 31.49 2.63
C PHE A 15 -8.37 30.27 2.22
N GLY A 16 -7.94 29.59 1.17
CA GLY A 16 -8.41 28.26 0.84
C GLY A 16 -8.04 27.35 2.00
N THR A 17 -9.04 26.92 2.76
CA THR A 17 -8.89 25.89 3.77
C THR A 17 -8.33 24.64 3.08
N ALA A 18 -7.06 24.34 3.34
CA ALA A 18 -6.47 23.06 3.00
C ALA A 18 -7.20 22.00 3.81
N THR A 19 -8.24 21.40 3.25
CA THR A 19 -8.81 20.15 3.75
C THR A 19 -7.73 19.09 3.54
N ALA A 20 -6.88 18.91 4.55
CA ALA A 20 -5.89 17.87 4.58
C ALA A 20 -6.60 16.52 4.29
N SER A 21 -6.33 15.97 3.12
CA SER A 21 -7.01 14.80 2.60
C SER A 21 -6.53 13.56 3.36
N PHE A 22 -7.26 13.15 4.41
CA PHE A 22 -6.99 11.94 5.20
C PHE A 22 -7.01 10.62 4.40
N ALA A 23 -7.30 10.67 3.09
CA ALA A 23 -7.19 9.53 2.19
C ALA A 23 -5.73 9.04 2.05
N ASP A 24 -4.77 9.97 2.07
CA ASP A 24 -3.35 9.74 1.78
C ASP A 24 -2.66 8.86 2.83
N GLU A 25 -2.95 9.07 4.12
CA GLU A 25 -2.25 8.38 5.21
C GLU A 25 -2.51 6.85 5.23
N ARG A 26 -3.74 6.43 4.91
CA ARG A 26 -4.12 5.01 4.88
C ARG A 26 -3.61 4.31 3.62
N GLU A 27 -3.56 5.03 2.52
CA GLU A 27 -2.97 4.53 1.27
C GLU A 27 -1.47 4.27 1.45
N GLY A 28 -0.76 5.22 2.07
CA GLY A 28 0.65 5.03 2.45
C GLY A 28 0.86 3.80 3.36
N LYS A 29 -0.10 3.43 4.22
CA LYS A 29 -0.02 2.22 5.06
C LYS A 29 -0.09 0.93 4.24
N ILE A 30 -0.94 0.87 3.20
CA ILE A 30 -1.06 -0.31 2.32
C ILE A 30 0.25 -0.53 1.56
N GLN A 31 0.81 0.54 0.99
CA GLN A 31 2.07 0.50 0.23
C GLN A 31 3.25 0.08 1.12
N ARG A 32 3.44 0.72 2.28
CA ARG A 32 4.50 0.36 3.24
C ARG A 32 4.40 -1.10 3.70
N ARG A 33 3.18 -1.65 3.81
CA ARG A 33 2.98 -3.06 4.16
C ARG A 33 3.45 -3.99 3.05
N LYS A 34 3.09 -3.68 1.80
CA LYS A 34 3.54 -4.45 0.62
C LYS A 34 5.07 -4.50 0.54
N GLU A 35 5.74 -3.36 0.69
CA GLU A 35 7.21 -3.30 0.68
C GLU A 35 7.85 -4.16 1.78
N ARG A 36 7.27 -4.14 2.99
CA ARG A 36 7.73 -4.99 4.08
C ARG A 36 7.52 -6.47 3.80
N GLN A 37 6.40 -6.85 3.17
CA GLN A 37 6.14 -8.24 2.79
C GLN A 37 7.16 -8.72 1.75
N GLN A 38 7.37 -7.94 0.69
CA GLN A 38 8.38 -8.20 -0.34
C GLN A 38 9.79 -8.34 0.25
N LYS A 39 10.18 -7.47 1.19
CA LYS A 39 11.46 -7.60 1.89
C LYS A 39 11.57 -8.90 2.69
N ARG A 40 10.48 -9.36 3.31
CA ARG A 40 10.44 -10.63 4.06
C ARG A 40 10.52 -11.84 3.13
N ILE A 41 9.86 -11.78 1.98
CA ILE A 41 9.91 -12.82 0.94
C ILE A 41 11.34 -12.91 0.39
N ALA A 42 11.90 -11.79 -0.06
CA ALA A 42 13.28 -11.74 -0.57
C ALA A 42 14.30 -12.25 0.45
N ASN A 43 14.18 -11.85 1.72
CA ASN A 43 15.04 -12.38 2.77
C ASN A 43 14.85 -13.89 3.00
N GLY A 44 13.60 -14.38 2.92
CA GLY A 44 13.28 -15.79 3.07
C GLY A 44 13.83 -16.65 1.93
N VAL A 45 13.75 -16.16 0.70
CA VAL A 45 14.38 -16.80 -0.46
C VAL A 45 15.90 -16.78 -0.32
N LYS A 46 16.48 -15.62 0.03
CA LYS A 46 17.93 -15.44 0.16
C LYS A 46 18.55 -16.37 1.21
N ASN A 47 17.88 -16.58 2.34
CA ASN A 47 18.40 -17.41 3.42
C ASN A 47 17.85 -18.85 3.41
N GLY A 48 17.10 -19.24 2.38
CA GLY A 48 16.53 -20.58 2.23
C GLY A 48 15.36 -20.93 3.17
N THR A 49 14.85 -19.97 3.95
CA THR A 49 13.67 -20.19 4.81
C THR A 49 12.34 -20.15 4.06
N LEU A 50 12.32 -19.77 2.79
CA LEU A 50 11.17 -19.93 1.90
C LEU A 50 11.56 -20.77 0.68
N GLN A 51 10.81 -21.83 0.42
CA GLN A 51 11.03 -22.66 -0.76
C GLN A 51 10.42 -22.01 -2.02
N PRO A 52 10.86 -22.39 -3.24
CA PRO A 52 10.32 -21.84 -4.48
C PRO A 52 8.80 -21.98 -4.62
N GLY A 53 8.25 -23.13 -4.19
CA GLY A 53 6.80 -23.38 -4.24
C GLY A 53 5.99 -22.47 -3.30
N GLU A 54 6.50 -22.26 -2.08
CA GLU A 54 5.89 -21.36 -1.07
C GLU A 54 5.97 -19.92 -1.55
N THR A 55 7.14 -19.51 -2.04
CA THR A 55 7.37 -18.19 -2.62
C THR A 55 6.39 -17.93 -3.77
N ALA A 56 6.26 -18.87 -4.71
CA ALA A 56 5.33 -18.74 -5.84
C ALA A 56 3.87 -18.62 -5.38
N LYS A 57 3.48 -19.33 -4.33
CA LYS A 57 2.14 -19.24 -3.75
C LYS A 57 1.88 -17.86 -3.13
N ILE A 58 2.81 -17.37 -2.31
CA ILE A 58 2.73 -16.05 -1.67
C ILE A 58 2.65 -14.95 -2.74
N GLU A 59 3.52 -14.98 -3.75
CA GLU A 59 3.55 -13.99 -4.83
C GLU A 59 2.23 -13.96 -5.62
N ARG A 60 1.63 -15.13 -5.90
CA ARG A 60 0.30 -15.19 -6.54
C ARG A 60 -0.78 -14.54 -5.70
N GLN A 61 -0.76 -14.75 -4.38
CA GLN A 61 -1.72 -14.13 -3.47
C GLN A 61 -1.52 -12.61 -3.39
N GLU A 62 -0.28 -12.12 -3.33
CA GLU A 62 0.02 -10.68 -3.40
C GLU A 62 -0.43 -10.06 -4.72
N ALA A 63 -0.18 -10.74 -5.85
CA ALA A 63 -0.63 -10.30 -7.16
C ALA A 63 -2.16 -10.17 -7.23
N LYS A 64 -2.89 -11.16 -6.67
CA LYS A 64 -4.35 -11.13 -6.59
C LYS A 64 -4.84 -9.94 -5.75
N LEU A 65 -4.25 -9.71 -4.58
CA LEU A 65 -4.60 -8.57 -3.72
C LEU A 65 -4.32 -7.23 -4.41
N ASN A 66 -3.19 -7.12 -5.12
CA ASN A 66 -2.87 -5.92 -5.89
C ASN A 66 -3.89 -5.67 -7.02
N LYS A 67 -4.38 -6.73 -7.66
CA LYS A 67 -5.43 -6.63 -8.69
C LYS A 67 -6.76 -6.16 -8.07
N GLU A 68 -7.13 -6.69 -6.91
CA GLU A 68 -8.31 -6.27 -6.14
C GLU A 68 -8.23 -4.77 -5.80
N ILE A 69 -7.13 -4.31 -5.18
CA ILE A 69 -6.90 -2.89 -4.87
C ILE A 69 -7.05 -1.99 -6.10
N ARG A 70 -6.55 -2.43 -7.27
CA ARG A 70 -6.66 -1.67 -8.52
C ARG A 70 -8.10 -1.62 -9.03
N SER A 71 -8.86 -2.73 -8.92
CA SER A 71 -10.28 -2.77 -9.32
C SER A 71 -11.11 -1.86 -8.44
N ASP A 72 -10.96 -1.99 -7.12
CA ASP A 72 -11.68 -1.20 -6.12
C ASP A 72 -11.43 0.30 -6.34
N ARG A 73 -10.17 0.69 -6.61
CA ARG A 73 -9.85 2.07 -6.98
C ARG A 73 -10.53 2.51 -8.26
N LYS A 74 -10.51 1.69 -9.30
CA LYS A 74 -11.13 2.01 -10.58
C LYS A 74 -12.64 2.23 -10.42
N GLU A 75 -13.30 1.41 -9.60
CA GLU A 75 -14.73 1.49 -9.30
C GLU A 75 -15.08 2.73 -8.48
N ASN A 76 -14.16 3.19 -7.61
CA ASN A 76 -14.37 4.31 -6.70
C ASN A 76 -13.63 5.59 -7.12
N GLY A 77 -13.45 5.83 -8.42
CA GLY A 77 -12.88 7.08 -8.94
C GLY A 77 -11.44 7.36 -8.49
N GLY A 78 -10.63 6.31 -8.34
CA GLY A 78 -9.23 6.36 -7.93
C GLY A 78 -8.98 6.10 -6.44
N ASN A 79 -10.03 6.02 -5.62
CA ASN A 79 -9.92 5.95 -4.16
C ASN A 79 -10.34 4.59 -3.61
N LEU A 80 -9.99 4.30 -2.36
CA LEU A 80 -10.53 3.13 -1.64
C LEU A 80 -11.55 3.59 -0.59
N THR A 81 -12.68 2.89 -0.48
CA THR A 81 -13.65 3.10 0.60
C THR A 81 -13.07 2.64 1.94
N ASN A 82 -13.67 3.07 3.04
CA ASN A 82 -13.25 2.63 4.38
C ASN A 82 -13.44 1.12 4.58
N LYS A 83 -14.45 0.53 3.94
CA LYS A 83 -14.74 -0.91 3.99
C LYS A 83 -13.66 -1.70 3.24
N GLU A 84 -13.31 -1.29 2.02
CA GLU A 84 -12.21 -1.89 1.25
C GLU A 84 -10.88 -1.79 1.99
N LYS A 85 -10.54 -0.62 2.54
CA LYS A 85 -9.32 -0.45 3.36
C LYS A 85 -9.26 -1.45 4.51
N LYS A 86 -10.39 -1.73 5.17
CA LYS A 86 -10.47 -2.74 6.24
C LYS A 86 -10.28 -4.16 5.71
N GLN A 87 -10.92 -4.50 4.59
CA GLN A 87 -10.79 -5.80 3.92
C GLN A 87 -9.35 -6.07 3.46
N ILE A 88 -8.74 -5.11 2.75
CA ILE A 88 -7.35 -5.16 2.29
C ILE A 88 -6.40 -5.33 3.48
N ASN A 89 -6.61 -4.60 4.58
CA ASN A 89 -5.78 -4.75 5.78
C ASN A 89 -5.90 -6.16 6.38
N GLN A 90 -7.10 -6.75 6.41
CA GLN A 90 -7.28 -8.13 6.87
C GLN A 90 -6.57 -9.14 5.96
N GLN A 91 -6.67 -8.98 4.63
CA GLN A 91 -5.98 -9.83 3.66
C GLN A 91 -4.45 -9.70 3.78
N GLN A 92 -3.91 -8.48 3.91
CA GLN A 92 -2.49 -8.25 4.17
C GLN A 92 -2.02 -8.92 5.48
N ASN A 93 -2.85 -8.90 6.52
CA ASN A 93 -2.52 -9.59 7.78
C ASN A 93 -2.52 -11.11 7.63
N LYS A 94 -3.42 -11.68 6.83
CA LYS A 94 -3.42 -13.13 6.52
C LYS A 94 -2.14 -13.51 5.77
N LEU A 95 -1.81 -12.79 4.70
CA LEU A 95 -0.54 -12.93 3.95
C LEU A 95 0.68 -12.81 4.87
N SER A 96 0.68 -11.83 5.77
CA SER A 96 1.80 -11.63 6.70
C SER A 96 2.00 -12.83 7.63
N LYS A 97 0.91 -13.43 8.12
CA LYS A 97 0.94 -14.64 8.94
C LYS A 97 1.39 -15.86 8.14
N GLU A 98 0.96 -15.98 6.89
CA GLU A 98 1.40 -17.05 5.97
C GLU A 98 2.92 -16.97 5.74
N ILE A 99 3.45 -15.81 5.34
CA ILE A 99 4.91 -15.59 5.20
C ILE A 99 5.64 -15.92 6.52
N TYR A 100 5.05 -15.62 7.67
CA TYR A 100 5.70 -15.95 8.96
C TYR A 100 5.73 -17.46 9.18
N LYS A 101 4.63 -18.15 8.94
CA LYS A 101 4.53 -19.60 9.10
C LYS A 101 5.47 -20.31 8.14
N ASP A 102 5.46 -19.95 6.86
CA ASP A 102 6.30 -20.58 5.84
C ASP A 102 7.78 -20.39 6.19
N LYS A 103 8.17 -19.19 6.64
CA LYS A 103 9.54 -18.91 7.12
C LYS A 103 10.00 -19.70 8.36
N HIS A 104 9.07 -20.15 9.20
CA HIS A 104 9.36 -20.84 10.46
C HIS A 104 8.84 -22.29 10.46
N ASN A 105 8.40 -22.80 9.31
CA ASN A 105 8.09 -24.21 9.17
C ASN A 105 9.42 -24.97 9.15
N GLU A 106 9.90 -25.37 10.33
CA GLU A 106 11.04 -26.27 10.53
C GLU A 106 10.78 -27.70 10.01
N THR A 107 9.59 -27.96 9.45
CA THR A 107 9.16 -29.27 9.02
C THR A 107 8.79 -29.26 7.55
N LYS A 108 9.80 -29.55 6.72
CA LYS A 108 9.69 -30.58 5.68
C LYS A 108 11.09 -30.89 5.13
N PRO A 109 11.56 -32.15 5.18
CA PRO A 109 12.74 -32.53 4.41
C PRO A 109 12.47 -32.14 2.96
N ALA A 110 13.51 -31.64 2.28
CA ALA A 110 13.50 -31.42 0.84
C ALA A 110 12.91 -32.67 0.19
N GLN A 111 11.69 -32.58 -0.34
CA GLN A 111 11.16 -33.66 -1.14
C GLN A 111 11.96 -33.63 -2.46
N PRO A 112 12.46 -34.80 -2.91
CA PRO A 112 13.34 -34.92 -4.07
C PRO A 112 12.70 -34.38 -5.36
#